data_AF-A0A4D6LAY1-F1
#
_entry.id   AF-A0A4D6LAY1-F1
#
_cell.length_a   1.000
_cell.length_b   1.000
_cell.length_c   1.000
_cell.angle_alpha   90.00
_cell.angle_beta   90.00
_cell.angle_gamma   90.00
#
_symmetry.space_group_name_H-M   'P 1'
#
loop_
_entity.id
_entity.type
_entity.pdbx_description
1 polymer ?
#
loop_
_entity_poly.entity_id
_entity_poly.type
_entity_poly.pdbx_seq_one_letter_code
_entity_poly.pdbx_strand_id
1 'polypeptide(L)'
;MRGAFQSLECLCVMNCPKLKGHLPEQLSYLKELIIKDCEQLVASIPRAVEIGGVKMEEAYSFDMIGPLVSHTPLKCLRIDSCPGMNIPINHWYSLLEELDISKGCDSLTSFPLDLFPKLCSLGLDECHNLHMISQEHLHTDLVSLKINNCSEFESFPNDGLFAPQLETFYIEGLEKLKTMPKRMSSLLPSLGELTICNCPRVDLSEGCLPSNLEDMHLSNCSKLVVSLKGAWESTCL
;
A
#
# COMPACT_ATOMS: atom_id res chain seq x y z
N MET A 1 13.08 -31.09 6.16
CA MET A 1 13.99 -30.45 7.13
C MET A 1 13.12 -29.70 8.12
N ARG A 2 12.99 -30.16 9.37
CA ARG A 2 12.24 -29.44 10.41
C ARG A 2 13.20 -28.48 11.13
N GLY A 3 12.88 -27.19 11.18
CA GLY A 3 13.56 -26.23 12.07
C GLY A 3 14.78 -25.47 11.50
N ALA A 4 14.84 -25.18 10.21
CA ALA A 4 15.82 -24.21 9.72
C ALA A 4 15.33 -22.79 10.05
N PHE A 5 16.21 -21.91 10.57
CA PHE A 5 15.99 -20.47 10.78
C PHE A 5 15.18 -20.01 12.01
N GLN A 6 15.32 -20.70 13.16
CA GLN A 6 14.65 -20.36 14.43
C GLN A 6 15.07 -19.02 15.09
N SER A 7 16.01 -18.28 14.51
CA SER A 7 16.44 -16.97 15.03
C SER A 7 16.65 -15.95 13.91
N LEU A 8 16.18 -16.25 12.70
CA LEU A 8 16.35 -15.38 11.56
C LEU A 8 15.34 -14.24 11.64
N GLU A 9 15.82 -13.04 11.93
CA GLU A 9 14.99 -11.83 12.02
C GLU A 9 14.97 -11.02 10.73
N CYS A 10 16.01 -11.12 9.91
CA CYS A 10 16.13 -10.41 8.64
C CYS A 10 16.55 -11.39 7.55
N LEU A 11 15.83 -11.37 6.43
CA LEU A 11 16.11 -12.19 5.25
C LEU A 11 16.14 -11.30 4.03
N CYS A 12 17.31 -11.18 3.42
CA CYS A 12 17.51 -10.48 2.15
C CYS A 12 17.85 -11.49 1.06
N VAL A 13 17.01 -11.57 0.04
CA VAL A 13 17.22 -12.41 -1.15
C VAL A 13 17.35 -11.47 -2.34
N MET A 14 18.53 -11.47 -2.97
CA MET A 14 18.80 -10.56 -4.08
C MET A 14 19.41 -11.33 -5.24
N ASN A 15 18.98 -11.03 -6.46
CA ASN A 15 19.60 -11.54 -7.69
C ASN A 15 19.70 -13.08 -7.71
N CYS A 16 18.60 -13.75 -7.34
CA CYS A 16 18.53 -15.21 -7.24
C CYS A 16 17.64 -15.80 -8.35
N PRO A 17 18.06 -15.82 -9.63
CA PRO A 17 17.19 -16.15 -10.77
C PRO A 17 16.78 -17.63 -10.82
N LYS A 18 17.51 -18.51 -10.14
CA LYS A 18 17.18 -19.94 -10.03
C LYS A 18 16.32 -20.26 -8.81
N LEU A 19 16.06 -19.29 -7.94
CA LEU A 19 15.18 -19.49 -6.80
C LEU A 19 13.75 -19.62 -7.32
N LYS A 20 13.21 -20.83 -7.24
CA LYS A 20 11.85 -21.16 -7.70
C LYS A 20 11.02 -21.71 -6.56
N GLY A 21 9.71 -21.61 -6.73
CA GLY A 21 8.76 -22.11 -5.74
C GLY A 21 8.59 -21.09 -4.61
N HIS A 22 8.66 -21.59 -3.39
CA HIS A 22 8.04 -20.99 -2.22
C HIS A 22 9.08 -20.64 -1.14
N LEU A 23 8.91 -19.50 -0.47
CA LEU A 23 9.72 -19.19 0.71
C LEU A 23 9.43 -20.20 1.84
N PRO A 24 10.42 -20.50 2.71
CA PRO A 24 10.22 -21.45 3.81
C PRO A 24 9.06 -21.04 4.72
N GLU A 25 8.21 -22.00 5.09
CA GLU A 25 7.02 -21.77 5.94
C GLU A 25 7.35 -21.51 7.42
N GLN A 26 8.59 -21.74 7.87
CA GLN A 26 8.98 -21.64 9.29
C GLN A 26 9.88 -20.42 9.55
N LEU A 27 9.35 -19.21 9.35
CA LEU A 27 10.04 -17.93 9.59
C LEU A 27 9.43 -17.18 10.79
N SER A 28 9.31 -17.86 11.92
CA SER A 28 8.55 -17.40 13.11
C SER A 28 9.09 -16.15 13.80
N TYR A 29 10.34 -15.75 13.53
CA TYR A 29 10.97 -14.56 14.11
C TYR A 29 11.30 -13.48 13.09
N LEU A 30 10.93 -13.69 11.82
CA LEU A 30 11.29 -12.78 10.75
C LEU A 30 10.53 -11.45 10.89
N LYS A 31 11.30 -10.38 11.07
CA LYS A 31 10.83 -8.99 11.18
C LYS A 31 10.98 -8.26 9.86
N GLU A 32 11.98 -8.62 9.06
CA GLU A 32 12.29 -7.94 7.81
C GLU A 32 12.52 -8.97 6.69
N LEU A 33 11.83 -8.75 5.57
CA LEU A 33 11.97 -9.54 4.35
C LEU A 33 12.19 -8.60 3.17
N ILE A 34 13.34 -8.73 2.52
CA ILE A 34 13.69 -8.00 1.31
C ILE A 34 13.93 -9.00 0.20
N ILE A 35 13.21 -8.85 -0.91
CA ILE A 35 13.36 -9.70 -2.10
C ILE A 35 13.56 -8.78 -3.30
N LYS A 36 14.68 -8.96 -4.00
CA LYS A 36 15.03 -8.18 -5.20
C LYS A 36 15.47 -9.08 -6.34
N ASP A 37 15.03 -8.78 -7.55
CA ASP A 37 15.51 -9.44 -8.78
C ASP A 37 15.36 -10.98 -8.71
N CYS A 38 14.18 -11.46 -8.29
CA CYS A 38 13.88 -12.88 -8.10
C CYS A 38 12.69 -13.31 -8.97
N GLU A 39 12.85 -13.24 -10.29
CA GLU A 39 11.78 -13.40 -11.29
C GLU A 39 11.02 -14.73 -11.23
N GLN A 40 11.67 -15.81 -10.77
CA GLN A 40 11.09 -17.15 -10.73
C GLN A 40 10.50 -17.53 -9.36
N LEU A 41 10.60 -16.62 -8.38
CA LEU A 41 9.99 -16.81 -7.07
C LEU A 41 8.48 -16.56 -7.19
N VAL A 42 7.68 -17.50 -6.69
CA VAL A 42 6.22 -17.41 -6.70
C VAL A 42 5.70 -17.31 -5.28
N ALA A 43 4.66 -16.52 -5.10
CA ALA A 43 4.12 -16.23 -3.78
C ALA A 43 3.82 -17.50 -2.96
N SER A 44 4.41 -17.56 -1.78
CA SER A 44 3.90 -18.28 -0.61
C SER A 44 4.45 -17.56 0.61
N ILE A 45 3.68 -16.62 1.14
CA ILE A 45 3.89 -16.22 2.52
C ILE A 45 3.47 -17.42 3.38
N PRO A 46 4.20 -17.76 4.46
CA PRO A 46 3.90 -18.94 5.26
C PRO A 46 2.41 -19.01 5.64
N ARG A 47 1.75 -20.12 5.29
CA ARG A 47 0.48 -20.45 5.94
C ARG A 47 0.78 -20.70 7.41
N ALA A 48 0.11 -19.97 8.31
CA ALA A 48 0.04 -20.37 9.69
C ALA A 48 -0.54 -21.81 9.73
N VAL A 49 0.08 -22.67 10.54
CA VAL A 49 -0.34 -24.05 10.74
C VAL A 49 -1.85 -24.11 10.96
N GLU A 50 -2.58 -24.78 10.07
CA GLU A 50 -3.99 -25.12 10.28
C GLU A 50 -4.07 -26.03 11.52
N ILE A 51 -4.48 -25.48 12.66
CA ILE A 51 -4.96 -26.30 13.78
C ILE A 51 -6.42 -26.64 13.50
N GLY A 52 -6.65 -27.82 12.93
CA GLY A 52 -7.95 -28.51 12.94
C GLY A 52 -8.99 -27.92 11.99
N GLY A 53 -9.26 -28.67 10.92
CA GLY A 53 -10.15 -28.28 9.82
C GLY A 53 -11.50 -27.67 10.24
N VAL A 54 -11.75 -26.47 9.76
CA VAL A 54 -13.10 -25.93 9.54
C VAL A 54 -13.11 -25.36 8.12
N LYS A 55 -13.91 -25.97 7.25
CA LYS A 55 -14.23 -25.39 5.93
C LYS A 55 -15.14 -24.19 6.19
N MET A 56 -14.80 -23.02 5.66
CA MET A 56 -15.74 -21.91 5.55
C MET A 56 -15.91 -21.55 4.07
N GLU A 57 -17.13 -21.75 3.58
CA GLU A 57 -17.65 -21.21 2.33
C GLU A 57 -18.14 -19.78 2.58
N GLU A 58 -17.87 -18.92 1.59
CA GLU A 58 -18.46 -17.60 1.28
C GLU A 58 -19.32 -16.89 2.35
N ALA A 59 -18.85 -15.74 2.84
CA ALA A 59 -19.58 -14.47 2.82
C ALA A 59 -18.78 -13.36 3.54
N TYR A 60 -18.83 -12.17 2.96
CA TYR A 60 -18.48 -10.91 3.61
C TYR A 60 -19.35 -10.73 4.85
N SER A 61 -18.79 -10.89 6.05
CA SER A 61 -19.33 -10.28 7.27
C SER A 61 -18.19 -9.90 8.20
N PHE A 62 -17.96 -8.60 8.33
CA PHE A 62 -17.34 -8.05 9.52
C PHE A 62 -18.29 -8.33 10.69
N ASP A 63 -18.04 -9.39 11.45
CA ASP A 63 -18.34 -9.44 12.90
C ASP A 63 -17.91 -10.78 13.51
N MET A 64 -17.12 -10.65 14.59
CA MET A 64 -16.78 -11.65 15.62
C MET A 64 -16.20 -12.99 15.14
N ILE A 65 -15.17 -13.46 15.87
CA ILE A 65 -14.43 -14.71 15.60
C ILE A 65 -13.36 -14.51 14.51
N GLY A 66 -12.35 -13.70 14.80
CA GLY A 66 -11.06 -13.77 14.12
C GLY A 66 -10.02 -14.59 14.90
N PRO A 67 -10.20 -15.90 15.20
CA PRO A 67 -9.11 -16.67 15.75
C PRO A 67 -8.19 -17.09 14.59
N LEU A 68 -6.88 -16.92 14.80
CA LEU A 68 -5.79 -17.71 14.18
C LEU A 68 -5.08 -17.23 12.89
N VAL A 69 -4.82 -15.94 12.64
CA VAL A 69 -3.85 -15.57 11.57
C VAL A 69 -3.38 -14.12 11.75
N SER A 70 -2.15 -13.80 12.17
CA SER A 70 -0.85 -14.08 11.53
C SER A 70 0.27 -14.16 12.60
N HIS A 71 1.14 -15.17 12.53
CA HIS A 71 2.17 -15.43 13.55
C HIS A 71 3.59 -15.04 13.12
N THR A 72 3.72 -14.33 11.99
CA THR A 72 5.00 -13.78 11.56
C THR A 72 5.11 -12.34 12.07
N PRO A 73 6.14 -12.00 12.87
CA PRO A 73 6.35 -10.66 13.40
C PRO A 73 6.88 -9.68 12.34
N LEU A 74 6.49 -9.89 11.08
CA LEU A 74 7.01 -9.16 9.93
C LEU A 74 6.55 -7.72 10.01
N LYS A 75 7.51 -6.83 10.20
CA LYS A 75 7.35 -5.37 10.31
C LYS A 75 7.69 -4.67 8.99
N CYS A 76 8.65 -5.20 8.24
CA CYS A 76 9.09 -4.61 6.97
C CYS A 76 9.07 -5.67 5.87
N LEU A 77 8.38 -5.37 4.77
CA LEU A 77 8.36 -6.17 3.56
C LEU A 77 8.73 -5.29 2.38
N ARG A 78 9.80 -5.65 1.67
CA ARG A 78 10.21 -4.98 0.43
C ARG A 78 10.33 -5.99 -0.69
N ILE A 79 9.61 -5.75 -1.78
CA ILE A 79 9.60 -6.59 -2.97
C ILE A 79 9.98 -5.70 -4.15
N ASP A 80 10.98 -6.10 -4.92
CA ASP A 80 11.51 -5.32 -6.04
C ASP A 80 11.76 -6.26 -7.23
N SER A 81 11.18 -5.96 -8.39
CA SER A 81 11.43 -6.69 -9.63
C SER A 81 11.14 -8.19 -9.49
N CYS A 82 9.96 -8.50 -8.95
CA CYS A 82 9.48 -9.85 -8.66
C CYS A 82 8.01 -10.03 -9.11
N PRO A 83 7.75 -10.18 -10.42
CA PRO A 83 6.38 -10.21 -10.97
C PRO A 83 5.57 -11.43 -10.52
N GLY A 84 6.22 -12.54 -10.18
CA GLY A 84 5.56 -13.74 -9.62
C GLY A 84 5.16 -13.62 -8.14
N MET A 85 5.62 -12.56 -7.47
CA MET A 85 5.31 -12.29 -6.06
C MET A 85 4.09 -11.39 -5.95
N ASN A 86 3.11 -11.86 -5.17
CA ASN A 86 1.89 -11.14 -4.84
C ASN A 86 1.69 -11.20 -3.33
N ILE A 87 1.06 -10.16 -2.77
CA ILE A 87 0.66 -10.18 -1.37
C ILE A 87 -0.67 -10.93 -1.27
N PRO A 88 -0.74 -12.04 -0.50
CA PRO A 88 -2.00 -12.71 -0.25
C PRO A 88 -2.95 -11.79 0.51
N ILE A 89 -4.05 -11.42 -0.14
CA ILE A 89 -5.11 -10.53 0.38
C ILE A 89 -6.14 -11.25 1.26
N ASN A 90 -5.91 -12.52 1.56
CA ASN A 90 -6.72 -13.34 2.47
C ASN A 90 -6.13 -13.39 3.89
N HIS A 91 -5.16 -12.53 4.20
CA HIS A 91 -4.46 -12.50 5.47
C HIS A 91 -4.47 -11.10 6.07
N TRP A 92 -4.45 -11.05 7.40
CA TRP A 92 -4.33 -9.83 8.18
C TRP A 92 -2.88 -9.61 8.59
N TYR A 93 -2.34 -8.46 8.22
CA TYR A 93 -0.95 -8.07 8.48
C TYR A 93 -0.91 -7.12 9.69
N SER A 94 -1.26 -7.65 10.85
CA SER A 94 -1.43 -6.87 12.09
C SER A 94 -0.15 -6.26 12.66
N LEU A 95 1.02 -6.63 12.14
CA LEU A 95 2.33 -6.19 12.61
C LEU A 95 3.17 -5.49 11.53
N LEU A 96 2.70 -5.46 10.27
CA LEU A 96 3.45 -4.87 9.18
C LEU A 96 3.36 -3.34 9.28
N GLU A 97 4.52 -2.71 9.43
CA GLU A 97 4.71 -1.27 9.60
C GLU A 97 5.16 -0.62 8.29
N GLU A 98 6.00 -1.32 7.51
CA GLU A 98 6.51 -0.85 6.22
C GLU A 98 6.24 -1.87 5.12
N LEU A 99 5.68 -1.38 4.01
CA LEU A 99 5.50 -2.14 2.79
C LEU A 99 5.98 -1.34 1.59
N ASP A 100 6.92 -1.89 0.86
CA ASP A 100 7.43 -1.33 -0.39
C ASP A 100 7.38 -2.38 -1.49
N ILE A 101 6.70 -2.07 -2.59
CA ILE A 101 6.57 -2.97 -3.75
C ILE A 101 6.95 -2.17 -4.98
N SER A 102 8.02 -2.59 -5.66
CA SER A 102 8.41 -2.09 -6.97
C SER A 102 8.39 -3.21 -8.00
N LYS A 103 7.82 -2.98 -9.18
CA LYS A 103 7.79 -3.95 -10.31
C LYS A 103 7.33 -5.34 -9.87
N GLY A 104 6.18 -5.40 -9.21
CA GLY A 104 5.61 -6.60 -8.63
C GLY A 104 4.12 -6.46 -8.32
N CYS A 105 3.52 -7.50 -7.74
CA CYS A 105 2.09 -7.54 -7.43
C CYS A 105 1.15 -7.35 -8.65
N ASP A 106 1.58 -7.82 -9.82
CA ASP A 106 0.79 -7.70 -11.06
C ASP A 106 -0.56 -8.43 -11.00
N SER A 107 -0.82 -9.32 -10.03
CA SER A 107 -2.17 -9.90 -9.89
C SER A 107 -3.16 -8.98 -9.18
N LEU A 108 -2.70 -7.91 -8.52
CA LEU A 108 -3.50 -7.08 -7.64
C LEU A 108 -4.09 -5.88 -8.38
N THR A 109 -5.41 -5.85 -8.51
CA THR A 109 -6.13 -4.72 -9.12
C THR A 109 -6.56 -3.67 -8.11
N SER A 110 -6.75 -4.04 -6.84
CA SER A 110 -7.10 -3.13 -5.76
C SER A 110 -6.22 -3.40 -4.55
N PHE A 111 -5.59 -2.37 -3.99
CA PHE A 111 -4.79 -2.51 -2.77
C PHE A 111 -5.68 -2.37 -1.53
N PRO A 112 -5.85 -3.44 -0.71
CA PRO A 112 -6.74 -3.43 0.45
C PRO A 112 -6.03 -2.88 1.69
N LEU A 113 -6.05 -1.57 1.86
CA LEU A 113 -5.33 -0.88 2.96
C LEU A 113 -5.78 -1.36 4.35
N ASP A 114 -7.05 -1.74 4.50
CA ASP A 114 -7.63 -2.23 5.75
C ASP A 114 -7.01 -3.55 6.27
N LEU A 115 -6.30 -4.32 5.42
CA LEU A 115 -5.61 -5.53 5.85
C LEU A 115 -4.30 -5.27 6.60
N PHE A 116 -3.84 -4.01 6.64
CA PHE A 116 -2.55 -3.62 7.20
C PHE A 116 -2.70 -2.58 8.31
N PRO A 117 -3.42 -2.86 9.41
CA PRO A 117 -3.84 -1.84 10.39
C PRO A 117 -2.70 -1.12 11.11
N LYS A 118 -1.44 -1.61 11.02
CA LYS A 118 -0.24 -1.01 11.61
C LYS A 118 0.70 -0.35 10.59
N LEU A 119 0.29 -0.28 9.33
CA LEU A 119 1.15 0.19 8.26
C LEU A 119 1.40 1.70 8.38
N CYS A 120 2.62 2.10 8.71
CA CYS A 120 3.00 3.50 8.78
C CYS A 120 3.58 4.02 7.46
N SER A 121 4.12 3.14 6.62
CA SER A 121 4.71 3.50 5.33
C SER A 121 4.30 2.54 4.23
N LEU A 122 3.69 3.08 3.17
CA LEU A 122 3.33 2.35 1.96
C LEU A 122 4.01 2.96 0.73
N GLY A 123 4.80 2.15 0.03
CA GLY A 123 5.38 2.45 -1.28
C GLY A 123 4.89 1.46 -2.32
N LEU A 124 4.34 1.99 -3.42
CA LEU A 124 3.90 1.22 -4.58
C LEU A 124 4.52 1.87 -5.82
N ASP A 125 5.37 1.13 -6.53
CA ASP A 125 6.11 1.63 -7.68
C ASP A 125 6.02 0.64 -8.84
N GLU A 126 5.67 1.13 -10.02
CA GLU A 126 5.54 0.29 -11.23
C GLU A 126 4.63 -0.94 -11.00
N CYS A 127 3.60 -0.83 -10.15
CA CYS A 127 2.57 -1.85 -9.94
C CYS A 127 1.52 -1.74 -11.05
N HIS A 128 1.83 -2.25 -12.24
CA HIS A 128 1.13 -1.90 -13.48
C HIS A 128 -0.34 -2.28 -13.53
N ASN A 129 -0.77 -3.35 -12.85
CA ASN A 129 -2.18 -3.77 -12.84
C ASN A 129 -3.00 -3.15 -11.70
N LEU A 130 -2.39 -2.33 -10.84
CA LEU A 130 -3.10 -1.70 -9.73
C LEU A 130 -3.98 -0.55 -10.23
N HIS A 131 -5.29 -0.66 -10.01
CA HIS A 131 -6.29 0.33 -10.42
C HIS A 131 -6.69 1.26 -9.27
N MET A 132 -6.69 0.79 -8.04
CA MET A 132 -7.18 1.60 -6.92
C MET A 132 -6.62 1.19 -5.56
N ILE A 133 -6.73 2.09 -4.59
CA ILE A 133 -6.69 1.74 -3.16
C ILE A 133 -8.12 1.55 -2.67
N SER A 134 -8.39 0.43 -2.01
CA SER A 134 -9.65 0.18 -1.29
C SER A 134 -9.45 0.34 0.21
N GLN A 135 -10.32 1.12 0.83
CA GLN A 135 -10.35 1.39 2.25
C GLN A 135 -11.80 1.67 2.66
N GLU A 136 -12.26 0.99 3.69
CA GLU A 136 -13.56 1.22 4.33
C GLU A 136 -13.41 1.82 5.74
N HIS A 137 -12.24 1.63 6.37
CA HIS A 137 -12.01 1.99 7.76
C HIS A 137 -10.92 3.04 7.93
N LEU A 138 -10.90 3.68 9.10
CA LEU A 138 -9.87 4.65 9.46
C LEU A 138 -8.52 3.96 9.61
N HIS A 139 -7.51 4.49 8.92
CA HIS A 139 -6.13 4.04 9.06
C HIS A 139 -5.33 5.02 9.93
N THR A 140 -5.26 4.75 11.23
CA THR A 140 -4.69 5.70 12.21
C THR A 140 -3.17 5.77 12.20
N ASP A 141 -2.48 4.79 11.64
CA ASP A 141 -1.02 4.68 11.78
C ASP A 141 -0.24 5.07 10.52
N LEU A 142 -0.93 5.35 9.39
CA LEU A 142 -0.28 5.64 8.09
C LEU A 142 0.27 7.07 8.07
N VAL A 143 1.59 7.18 7.93
CA VAL A 143 2.33 8.46 7.94
C VAL A 143 2.83 8.83 6.54
N SER A 144 3.23 7.84 5.74
CA SER A 144 3.76 8.04 4.40
C SER A 144 3.07 7.17 3.37
N LEU A 145 2.57 7.78 2.29
CA LEU A 145 2.00 7.10 1.13
C LEU A 145 2.70 7.56 -0.15
N LYS A 146 3.29 6.62 -0.89
CA LYS A 146 3.97 6.87 -2.16
C LYS A 146 3.43 5.94 -3.25
N ILE A 147 2.96 6.50 -4.35
CA ILE A 147 2.46 5.74 -5.51
C ILE A 147 3.09 6.28 -6.79
N ASN A 148 3.90 5.46 -7.46
CA ASN A 148 4.76 5.87 -8.56
C ASN A 148 4.55 4.98 -9.77
N ASN A 149 4.40 5.56 -10.95
CA ASN A 149 4.42 4.86 -12.24
C ASN A 149 3.42 3.68 -12.35
N CYS A 150 2.34 3.69 -11.55
CA CYS A 150 1.26 2.71 -11.62
C CYS A 150 0.31 3.10 -12.77
N SER A 151 0.60 2.59 -13.96
CA SER A 151 -0.03 2.99 -15.23
C SER A 151 -1.55 2.80 -15.29
N GLU A 152 -2.09 1.82 -14.57
CA GLU A 152 -3.53 1.55 -14.54
C GLU A 152 -4.26 2.23 -13.37
N PHE A 153 -3.55 2.98 -12.51
CA PHE A 153 -4.15 3.56 -11.31
C PHE A 153 -5.17 4.66 -11.65
N GLU A 154 -6.42 4.45 -11.28
CA GLU A 154 -7.54 5.32 -11.63
C GLU A 154 -8.10 6.11 -10.45
N SER A 155 -8.12 5.55 -9.23
CA SER A 155 -8.83 6.16 -8.12
C SER A 155 -8.36 5.78 -6.70
N PHE A 156 -8.64 6.69 -5.77
CA PHE A 156 -8.64 6.47 -4.32
C PHE A 156 -10.06 6.06 -3.85
N PRO A 157 -10.24 5.64 -2.57
CA PRO A 157 -11.55 5.29 -2.05
C PRO A 157 -12.60 6.38 -2.29
N ASN A 158 -13.83 5.97 -2.62
CA ASN A 158 -14.88 6.88 -3.11
C ASN A 158 -15.25 7.99 -2.13
N ASP A 159 -15.15 7.73 -0.83
CA ASP A 159 -15.46 8.67 0.26
C ASP A 159 -14.24 9.46 0.75
N GLY A 160 -13.08 9.23 0.13
CA GLY A 160 -11.80 9.82 0.50
C GLY A 160 -10.87 8.85 1.23
N LEU A 161 -9.61 9.23 1.36
CA LEU A 161 -8.59 8.45 2.06
C LEU A 161 -8.63 8.79 3.55
N PHE A 162 -9.08 7.86 4.39
CA PHE A 162 -9.20 8.02 5.84
C PHE A 162 -7.87 7.75 6.52
N ALA A 163 -6.92 8.69 6.43
CA ALA A 163 -5.57 8.55 7.00
C ALA A 163 -5.16 9.83 7.77
N PRO A 164 -5.63 10.00 9.02
CA PRO A 164 -5.50 11.27 9.73
C PRO A 164 -4.08 11.61 10.17
N GLN A 165 -3.18 10.62 10.25
CA GLN A 165 -1.75 10.81 10.58
C GLN A 165 -0.87 10.90 9.32
N LEU A 166 -1.45 10.94 8.12
CA LEU A 166 -0.66 11.00 6.89
C LEU A 166 0.03 12.36 6.83
N GLU A 167 1.36 12.34 6.89
CA GLU A 167 2.23 13.53 6.85
C GLU A 167 2.78 13.77 5.45
N THR A 168 3.17 12.69 4.75
CA THR A 168 3.75 12.73 3.40
C THR A 168 2.89 11.98 2.40
N PHE A 169 2.49 12.66 1.34
CA PHE A 169 1.75 12.07 0.24
C PHE A 169 2.43 12.38 -1.10
N TYR A 170 2.96 11.34 -1.74
CA TYR A 170 3.68 11.43 -2.99
C TYR A 170 2.96 10.62 -4.07
N ILE A 171 2.69 11.25 -5.21
CA ILE A 171 2.27 10.53 -6.42
C ILE A 171 3.08 10.98 -7.63
N GLU A 172 3.51 10.02 -8.43
CA GLU A 172 4.23 10.30 -9.67
C GLU A 172 3.76 9.40 -10.82
N GLY A 173 3.62 9.99 -12.02
CA GLY A 173 3.41 9.21 -13.25
C GLY A 173 2.06 8.47 -13.31
N LEU A 174 1.05 8.95 -12.58
CA LEU A 174 -0.29 8.33 -12.56
C LEU A 174 -1.15 8.88 -13.71
N GLU A 175 -0.97 8.33 -14.91
CA GLU A 175 -1.58 8.85 -16.15
C GLU A 175 -3.11 8.66 -16.22
N LYS A 176 -3.68 7.66 -15.52
CA LYS A 176 -5.12 7.41 -15.50
C LYS A 176 -5.88 8.07 -14.35
N LEU A 177 -5.16 8.55 -13.33
CA LEU A 177 -5.75 9.22 -12.17
C LEU A 177 -6.41 10.54 -12.60
N LYS A 178 -7.70 10.66 -12.31
CA LYS A 178 -8.50 11.84 -12.70
C LYS A 178 -8.71 12.83 -11.57
N THR A 179 -8.74 12.35 -10.33
CA THR A 179 -9.10 13.16 -9.16
C THR A 179 -8.31 12.73 -7.93
N MET A 180 -7.88 13.69 -7.13
CA MET A 180 -7.33 13.47 -5.79
C MET A 180 -8.38 12.85 -4.85
N PRO A 181 -7.99 12.28 -3.68
CA PRO A 181 -8.94 11.81 -2.70
C PRO A 181 -9.92 12.91 -2.28
N LYS A 182 -11.18 12.54 -2.06
CA LYS A 182 -12.18 13.48 -1.55
C LYS A 182 -11.87 13.92 -0.13
N ARG A 183 -12.35 15.12 0.22
CA ARG A 183 -12.37 15.62 1.61
C ARG A 183 -11.00 15.64 2.29
N MET A 184 -9.93 15.90 1.52
CA MET A 184 -8.55 15.93 2.06
C MET A 184 -8.43 16.85 3.27
N SER A 185 -9.09 18.01 3.25
CA SER A 185 -9.08 18.96 4.37
C SER A 185 -9.58 18.39 5.70
N SER A 186 -10.49 17.42 5.68
CA SER A 186 -11.03 16.77 6.89
C SER A 186 -10.42 15.40 7.18
N LEU A 187 -9.99 14.67 6.14
CA LEU A 187 -9.54 13.28 6.27
C LEU A 187 -8.03 13.14 6.39
N LEU A 188 -7.28 14.15 5.95
CA LEU A 188 -5.82 14.21 5.99
C LEU A 188 -5.34 15.46 6.76
N PRO A 189 -5.82 15.72 8.00
CA PRO A 189 -5.49 16.93 8.74
C PRO A 189 -4.00 17.09 9.04
N SER A 190 -3.21 16.01 9.09
CA SER A 190 -1.77 16.07 9.40
C SER A 190 -0.88 16.21 8.18
N LEU A 191 -1.45 16.31 6.97
CA LEU A 191 -0.67 16.34 5.74
C LEU A 191 0.16 17.61 5.64
N GLY A 192 1.47 17.46 5.81
CA GLY A 192 2.46 18.53 5.73
C GLY A 192 3.15 18.61 4.38
N GLU A 193 3.36 17.48 3.70
CA GLU A 193 4.07 17.40 2.42
C GLU A 193 3.21 16.72 1.34
N LEU A 194 2.95 17.44 0.24
CA LEU A 194 2.25 16.92 -0.93
C LEU A 194 3.08 17.12 -2.19
N THR A 195 3.49 16.00 -2.80
CA THR A 195 4.22 16.01 -4.06
C THR A 195 3.43 15.29 -5.14
N ILE A 196 3.21 15.96 -6.26
CA ILE A 196 2.51 15.42 -7.43
C ILE A 196 3.31 15.75 -8.69
N CYS A 197 3.87 14.72 -9.30
CA CYS A 197 4.73 14.82 -10.48
C CYS A 197 4.17 14.03 -11.65
N ASN A 198 4.22 14.56 -12.86
CA ASN A 198 3.87 13.80 -14.08
C ASN A 198 2.44 13.20 -14.06
N CYS A 199 1.48 13.89 -13.44
CA CYS A 199 0.06 13.49 -13.39
C CYS A 199 -0.82 14.48 -14.17
N PRO A 200 -0.86 14.42 -15.52
CA PRO A 200 -1.44 15.49 -16.34
C PRO A 200 -2.98 15.61 -16.25
N ARG A 201 -3.68 14.54 -15.84
CA ARG A 201 -5.15 14.48 -15.80
C ARG A 201 -5.75 14.68 -14.41
N VAL A 202 -4.91 14.71 -13.37
CA VAL A 202 -5.35 14.79 -11.99
C VAL A 202 -5.92 16.17 -11.68
N ASP A 203 -6.95 16.18 -10.85
CA ASP A 203 -7.70 17.36 -10.45
C ASP A 203 -8.03 17.30 -8.96
N LEU A 204 -8.38 18.42 -8.35
CA LEU A 204 -8.92 18.43 -6.99
C LEU A 204 -10.38 17.96 -7.00
N SER A 205 -10.79 17.25 -5.97
CA SER A 205 -12.18 16.86 -5.75
C SER A 205 -12.83 17.75 -4.68
N GLU A 206 -13.91 18.46 -5.03
CA GLU A 206 -14.90 19.14 -4.15
C GLU A 206 -14.39 19.88 -2.88
N GLY A 207 -13.10 20.23 -2.76
CA GLY A 207 -12.56 20.73 -1.50
C GLY A 207 -11.15 21.31 -1.59
N CYS A 208 -10.89 22.24 -0.67
CA CYS A 208 -9.62 22.92 -0.46
C CYS A 208 -8.55 21.89 -0.01
N LEU A 209 -7.26 22.24 -0.18
CA LEU A 209 -6.13 21.47 0.36
C LEU A 209 -6.19 21.42 1.91
N PRO A 210 -5.51 20.45 2.55
CA PRO A 210 -5.35 20.44 4.01
C PRO A 210 -4.69 21.72 4.54
N SER A 211 -5.14 22.19 5.70
CA SER A 211 -4.65 23.45 6.29
C SER A 211 -3.24 23.39 6.84
N ASN A 212 -2.74 22.20 7.17
CA ASN A 212 -1.40 21.97 7.71
C ASN A 212 -0.35 21.71 6.62
N LEU A 213 -0.70 21.91 5.35
CA LEU A 213 0.22 21.68 4.24
C LEU A 213 1.33 22.75 4.24
N GLU A 214 2.55 22.35 4.58
CA GLU A 214 3.73 23.21 4.66
C GLU A 214 4.48 23.24 3.32
N ASP A 215 4.66 22.08 2.70
CA ASP A 215 5.41 21.89 1.47
C ASP A 215 4.53 21.28 0.36
N MET A 216 4.47 21.97 -0.78
CA MET A 216 3.74 21.49 -1.95
C MET A 216 4.62 21.55 -3.20
N HIS A 217 4.87 20.40 -3.81
CA HIS A 217 5.64 20.29 -5.05
C HIS A 217 4.76 19.78 -6.19
N LEU A 218 4.63 20.58 -7.25
CA LEU A 218 3.85 20.23 -8.44
C LEU A 218 4.71 20.35 -9.69
N SER A 219 4.84 19.25 -10.44
CA SER A 219 5.53 19.24 -11.73
C SER A 219 4.71 18.48 -12.77
N ASN A 220 4.56 19.04 -13.98
CA ASN A 220 3.81 18.41 -15.09
C ASN A 220 2.35 18.02 -14.75
N CYS A 221 1.69 18.78 -13.86
CA CYS A 221 0.30 18.55 -13.39
C CYS A 221 -0.63 19.70 -13.79
N SER A 222 -0.76 19.96 -15.10
CA SER A 222 -1.39 21.18 -15.63
C SER A 222 -2.83 21.38 -15.19
N LYS A 223 -3.64 20.31 -15.17
CA LYS A 223 -5.06 20.39 -14.78
C LYS A 223 -5.22 20.77 -13.30
N LEU A 224 -4.45 20.14 -12.42
CA LEU A 224 -4.46 20.43 -10.99
C LEU A 224 -4.05 21.88 -10.69
N VAL A 225 -3.01 22.39 -11.35
CA VAL A 225 -2.54 23.77 -11.17
C VAL A 225 -3.62 24.79 -11.54
N VAL A 226 -4.43 24.51 -12.57
CA VAL A 226 -5.56 25.38 -12.95
C VAL A 226 -6.61 25.41 -11.84
N SER A 227 -6.96 24.26 -11.28
CA SER A 227 -7.95 24.15 -10.20
C SER A 227 -7.49 24.83 -8.91
N LEU A 228 -6.18 24.76 -8.61
CA LEU A 228 -5.60 25.44 -7.45
C LEU A 228 -5.64 26.97 -7.56
N LYS A 229 -5.46 27.53 -8.77
CA LYS A 229 -5.58 28.99 -8.95
C LYS A 229 -6.97 29.50 -8.55
N GLY A 230 -8.03 28.77 -8.93
CA GLY A 230 -9.39 29.11 -8.50
C GLY A 230 -9.59 29.00 -6.98
N ALA A 231 -8.92 28.05 -6.33
CA ALA A 231 -8.97 27.87 -4.88
C ALA A 231 -8.16 28.95 -4.11
N TRP A 232 -7.07 29.48 -4.68
CA TRP A 232 -6.30 30.58 -4.07
C TRP A 232 -7.03 31.92 -4.15
N GLU A 233 -7.83 32.13 -5.18
CA GLU A 233 -8.64 33.34 -5.36
C GLU A 233 -9.95 33.30 -4.56
N SER A 234 -10.40 32.10 -4.19
CA SER A 234 -11.58 31.86 -3.36
C SER A 234 -11.15 31.64 -1.91
N THR A 235 -11.11 32.68 -1.09
CA THR A 235 -10.98 32.51 0.36
C THR A 235 -12.08 31.56 0.83
N CYS A 236 -11.71 30.33 1.24
CA CYS A 236 -12.61 29.37 1.89
C CYS A 236 -13.12 30.10 3.17
N LEU A 237 -14.35 30.63 3.12
CA LEU A 237 -15.05 31.32 4.22
C LEU A 237 -15.60 30.31 5.23
#